data_AF-R5ZX29-F1
#
_entry.id   AF-R5ZX29-F1
#
_cell.length_a   1.000
_cell.length_b   1.000
_cell.length_c   1.000
_cell.angle_alpha   90.00
_cell.angle_beta   90.00
_cell.angle_gamma   90.00
#
_symmetry.space_group_name_H-M   'P 1'
#
loop_
_entity.id
_entity.type
_entity.pdbx_description
1 polymer ?
#
loop_
_entity_poly.entity_id
_entity_poly.type
_entity_poly.pdbx_seq_one_letter_code
_entity_poly.pdbx_strand_id
1 'polypeptide(L)'
;MTTPSLLQVFTYDADGYYADGSIAQRNPQDHNEWLYPQDCTTVDPGEKKNVFFKIKDKNDVNSGWDEIPYPSSAAELVGVQISHTSRTAHDNKMRQILQQLVAAEPELYKEVAVNDESGNKIATTVEEIPQPTEEEKRAKKEAEVRSKRDYLISQTDYLLQPDYPISDADLAKIKEYRQALRDVPSQEGFPDNVVWPEGPEYKVLRA
;
A
#
# COMPACT_ATOMS: atom_id res chain seq x y z
N MET A 1 -14.97 57.96 11.27
CA MET A 1 -14.17 56.73 11.19
C MET A 1 -14.36 56.17 9.79
N THR A 2 -13.30 56.01 9.01
CA THR A 2 -13.37 55.46 7.64
C THR A 2 -13.84 54.02 7.73
N THR A 3 -15.02 53.72 7.20
CA THR A 3 -15.55 52.36 7.17
C THR A 3 -14.66 51.49 6.27
N PRO A 4 -14.28 50.27 6.69
CA PRO A 4 -13.41 49.41 5.89
C PRO A 4 -14.05 49.08 4.53
N SER A 5 -13.26 49.12 3.46
CA SER A 5 -13.69 48.80 2.09
C SER A 5 -13.53 47.32 1.74
N LEU A 6 -12.84 46.55 2.58
CA LEU A 6 -12.50 45.15 2.37
C LEU A 6 -12.88 44.34 3.62
N LEU A 7 -13.43 43.15 3.40
CA LEU A 7 -13.78 42.17 4.42
C LEU A 7 -13.12 40.84 4.09
N GLN A 8 -12.39 40.26 5.04
CA GLN A 8 -11.83 38.91 4.89
C GLN A 8 -12.97 37.90 4.87
N VAL A 9 -12.94 36.99 3.89
CA VAL A 9 -13.86 35.86 3.75
C VAL A 9 -13.07 34.59 3.46
N PHE A 10 -13.71 33.45 3.56
CA PHE A 10 -13.12 32.13 3.43
C PHE A 10 -13.94 31.35 2.42
N THR A 11 -13.30 30.90 1.34
CA THR A 11 -13.98 30.17 0.26
C THR A 11 -13.92 28.68 0.49
N TYR A 12 -14.87 27.96 -0.11
CA TYR A 12 -14.88 26.51 -0.14
C TYR A 12 -15.07 25.99 -1.56
N ASP A 13 -14.67 24.74 -1.79
CA ASP A 13 -14.84 24.06 -3.07
C ASP A 13 -16.28 23.55 -3.28
N ALA A 14 -16.55 22.97 -4.46
CA ALA A 14 -17.87 22.44 -4.78
C ALA A 14 -18.38 21.38 -3.78
N ASP A 15 -17.47 20.65 -3.15
CA ASP A 15 -17.77 19.63 -2.13
C ASP A 15 -17.97 20.24 -0.73
N GLY A 16 -17.69 21.53 -0.58
CA GLY A 16 -17.88 22.33 0.64
C GLY A 16 -16.65 22.34 1.54
N TYR A 17 -15.49 21.88 1.08
CA TYR A 17 -14.26 21.92 1.86
C TYR A 17 -13.57 23.27 1.73
N TYR A 18 -13.00 23.76 2.82
CA TYR A 18 -12.23 24.98 2.84
C TYR A 18 -11.14 24.97 1.76
N ALA A 19 -11.11 26.03 0.96
CA ALA A 19 -10.18 26.19 -0.15
C ALA A 19 -9.09 27.21 0.18
N ASP A 20 -9.46 28.48 0.36
CA ASP A 20 -8.50 29.55 0.66
C ASP A 20 -9.19 30.78 1.30
N GLY A 21 -8.37 31.71 1.79
CA GLY A 21 -8.81 33.05 2.17
C GLY A 21 -9.07 33.91 0.93
N SER A 22 -10.10 34.75 0.98
CA SER A 22 -10.46 35.71 -0.07
C SER A 22 -10.97 37.01 0.54
N ILE A 23 -11.28 38.00 -0.31
CA ILE A 23 -11.70 39.32 0.15
C ILE A 23 -13.04 39.68 -0.52
N ALA A 24 -14.04 39.97 0.31
CA ALA A 24 -15.27 40.62 -0.13
C ALA A 24 -15.05 42.14 -0.18
N GLN A 25 -15.57 42.76 -1.24
CA GLN A 25 -15.45 44.20 -1.45
C GLN A 25 -16.78 44.87 -1.13
N ARG A 26 -16.71 46.07 -0.54
CA ARG A 26 -17.91 46.88 -0.33
C ARG A 26 -18.45 47.35 -1.68
N ASN A 27 -19.76 47.26 -1.90
CA ASN A 27 -20.36 47.66 -3.16
C ASN A 27 -20.07 49.16 -3.42
N PRO A 28 -19.42 49.53 -4.55
CA PRO A 28 -19.10 50.93 -4.85
C PRO A 28 -20.32 51.83 -5.10
N GLN A 29 -21.47 51.25 -5.45
CA GLN A 29 -22.71 51.96 -5.75
C GLN A 29 -23.64 52.06 -4.54
N ASP A 30 -23.73 51.01 -3.73
CA ASP A 30 -24.43 51.01 -2.45
C ASP A 30 -23.49 50.57 -1.33
N HIS A 31 -22.96 51.54 -0.59
CA HIS A 31 -22.04 51.22 0.50
C HIS A 31 -22.68 50.44 1.65
N ASN A 32 -24.00 50.24 1.72
CA ASN A 32 -24.58 49.37 2.76
C ASN A 32 -24.49 47.87 2.42
N GLU A 33 -24.06 47.52 1.20
CA GLU A 33 -24.01 46.15 0.72
C GLU A 33 -22.56 45.67 0.50
N TRP A 34 -22.34 44.36 0.69
CA TRP A 34 -21.08 43.68 0.42
C TRP A 34 -21.21 42.81 -0.83
N LEU A 35 -20.19 42.83 -1.68
CA LEU A 35 -20.04 41.93 -2.81
C LEU A 35 -19.19 40.73 -2.37
N TYR A 36 -19.88 39.63 -2.10
CA TYR A 36 -19.27 38.37 -1.72
C TYR A 36 -18.83 37.58 -2.95
N PRO A 37 -17.63 36.97 -2.92
CA PRO A 37 -17.28 35.88 -3.82
C PRO A 37 -18.30 34.74 -3.74
N GLN A 38 -18.39 33.94 -4.80
CA GLN A 38 -19.17 32.70 -4.75
C GLN A 38 -18.57 31.74 -3.71
N ASP A 39 -19.44 30.94 -3.09
CA ASP A 39 -19.06 29.86 -2.18
C ASP A 39 -18.12 30.31 -1.06
N CYS A 40 -18.56 31.30 -0.27
CA CYS A 40 -17.77 31.84 0.83
C CYS A 40 -18.56 32.05 2.13
N THR A 41 -17.81 32.06 3.24
CA THR A 41 -18.29 32.43 4.56
C THR A 41 -17.38 33.51 5.16
N THR A 42 -17.93 34.29 6.08
CA THR A 42 -17.20 35.28 6.90
C THR A 42 -16.59 34.66 8.16
N VAL A 43 -16.93 33.41 8.48
CA VAL A 43 -16.43 32.71 9.67
C VAL A 43 -15.09 32.08 9.36
N ASP A 44 -14.07 32.47 10.13
CA ASP A 44 -12.73 31.88 10.07
C ASP A 44 -12.78 30.41 10.52
N PRO A 45 -12.34 29.44 9.69
CA PRO A 45 -12.20 28.04 10.12
C PRO A 45 -11.18 27.87 11.28
N GLY A 46 -10.28 28.82 11.45
CA GLY A 46 -9.18 28.76 12.40
C GLY A 46 -8.07 27.81 11.96
N GLU A 47 -7.08 27.62 12.83
CA GLU A 47 -5.96 26.72 12.58
C GLU A 47 -6.04 25.50 13.49
N LYS A 48 -6.41 24.35 12.92
CA LYS A 48 -6.34 23.07 13.59
C LYS A 48 -5.59 22.06 12.72
N LYS A 49 -4.64 21.36 13.33
CA LYS A 49 -3.85 20.34 12.64
C LYS A 49 -4.67 19.07 12.47
N ASN A 50 -4.45 18.39 11.35
CA ASN A 50 -5.02 17.09 11.04
C ASN A 50 -6.55 17.05 10.93
N VAL A 51 -7.16 18.15 10.51
CA VAL A 51 -8.60 18.22 10.20
C VAL A 51 -8.84 18.90 8.86
N PHE A 52 -9.92 18.51 8.21
CA PHE A 52 -10.56 19.25 7.12
C PHE A 52 -11.70 20.07 7.70
N PHE A 53 -11.90 21.26 7.14
CA PHE A 53 -13.04 22.10 7.48
C PHE A 53 -14.05 22.00 6.35
N LYS A 54 -15.28 21.61 6.67
CA LYS A 54 -16.39 21.54 5.73
C LYS A 54 -17.49 22.51 6.15
N ILE A 55 -17.99 23.32 5.22
CA ILE A 55 -19.02 24.31 5.54
C ILE A 55 -20.32 23.62 5.98
N LYS A 56 -20.94 24.12 7.06
CA LYS A 56 -22.19 23.57 7.61
C LYS A 56 -23.39 23.85 6.71
N ASP A 57 -23.55 25.10 6.30
CA ASP A 57 -24.60 25.57 5.40
C ASP A 57 -24.00 26.39 4.25
N LYS A 58 -24.20 25.93 3.02
CA LYS A 58 -23.70 26.60 1.80
C LYS A 58 -24.50 27.86 1.44
N ASN A 59 -25.68 28.06 2.03
CA ASN A 59 -26.54 29.19 1.73
C ASN A 59 -26.39 30.33 2.76
N ASP A 60 -25.62 30.13 3.83
CA ASP A 60 -25.40 31.13 4.87
C ASP A 60 -23.94 31.62 4.86
N VAL A 61 -23.78 32.90 4.55
CA VAL A 61 -22.48 33.60 4.54
C VAL A 61 -21.87 33.75 5.94
N ASN A 62 -22.63 33.45 7.00
CA ASN A 62 -22.15 33.38 8.38
C ASN A 62 -22.08 31.93 8.89
N SER A 63 -22.20 30.94 8.00
CA SER A 63 -22.09 29.54 8.39
C SER A 63 -20.69 29.25 8.93
N GLY A 64 -20.64 28.51 10.04
CA GLY A 64 -19.41 27.94 10.55
C GLY A 64 -18.99 26.65 9.82
N TRP A 65 -17.97 26.00 10.37
CA TRP A 65 -17.35 24.81 9.80
C TRP A 65 -17.59 23.58 10.69
N ASP A 66 -17.76 22.43 10.05
CA ASP A 66 -17.60 21.10 10.64
C ASP A 66 -16.14 20.66 10.50
N GLU A 67 -15.61 20.11 11.58
CA GLU A 67 -14.25 19.60 11.64
C GLU A 67 -14.25 18.10 11.37
N ILE A 68 -13.64 17.69 10.26
CA ILE A 68 -13.53 16.30 9.85
C ILE A 68 -12.06 15.88 10.06
N PRO A 69 -11.76 14.96 11.00
CA PRO A 69 -10.39 14.51 11.21
C PRO A 69 -9.83 13.82 9.96
N TYR A 70 -8.52 13.91 9.78
CA TYR A 70 -7.83 13.13 8.75
C TYR A 70 -7.97 11.65 9.03
N PRO A 71 -8.05 10.81 7.97
CA PRO A 71 -8.09 9.37 8.14
C PRO A 71 -6.83 8.91 8.87
N SER A 72 -7.01 8.04 9.85
CA SER A 72 -5.94 7.61 10.75
C SER A 72 -5.23 6.33 10.29
N SER A 73 -5.88 5.57 9.41
CA SER A 73 -5.41 4.29 8.89
C SER A 73 -5.78 4.12 7.41
N ALA A 74 -5.05 3.28 6.69
CA ALA A 74 -5.35 2.96 5.29
C ALA A 74 -6.69 2.20 5.15
N ALA A 75 -7.13 1.50 6.20
CA ALA A 75 -8.43 0.82 6.28
C ALA A 75 -9.61 1.78 6.02
N GLU A 76 -9.54 3.00 6.55
CA GLU A 76 -10.59 4.01 6.37
C GLU A 76 -10.68 4.53 4.91
N LEU A 77 -9.62 4.31 4.13
CA LEU A 77 -9.52 4.70 2.73
C LEU A 77 -9.79 3.54 1.76
N VAL A 78 -10.10 2.35 2.26
CA VAL A 78 -10.42 1.19 1.43
C VAL A 78 -11.71 1.47 0.65
N GLY A 79 -11.61 1.41 -0.68
CA GLY A 79 -12.72 1.69 -1.59
C GLY A 79 -13.08 3.18 -1.76
N VAL A 80 -12.41 4.09 -1.05
CA VAL A 80 -12.62 5.54 -1.22
C VAL A 80 -11.87 6.00 -2.47
N GLN A 81 -12.62 6.47 -3.48
CA GLN A 81 -12.04 6.99 -4.71
C GLN A 81 -11.70 8.47 -4.55
N ILE A 82 -10.40 8.77 -4.46
CA ILE A 82 -9.93 10.15 -4.47
C ILE A 82 -9.56 10.50 -5.90
N SER A 83 -10.26 11.48 -6.48
CA SER A 83 -10.01 11.97 -7.83
C SER A 83 -8.53 12.29 -8.04
N HIS A 84 -7.96 12.04 -9.21
CA HIS A 84 -6.62 12.47 -9.59
C HIS A 84 -6.63 13.79 -10.38
N THR A 85 -7.75 14.12 -11.01
CA THR A 85 -7.92 15.31 -11.85
C THR A 85 -8.24 16.55 -11.04
N SER A 86 -8.89 16.38 -9.88
CA SER A 86 -9.21 17.47 -8.98
C SER A 86 -7.96 18.07 -8.33
N ARG A 87 -7.86 19.40 -8.40
CA ARG A 87 -6.76 20.19 -7.83
C ARG A 87 -7.16 20.93 -6.55
N THR A 88 -8.29 20.56 -5.93
CA THR A 88 -8.73 21.16 -4.66
C THR A 88 -7.71 20.87 -3.55
N ALA A 89 -7.67 21.76 -2.54
CA ALA A 89 -6.77 21.58 -1.40
C ALA A 89 -7.08 20.27 -0.65
N HIS A 90 -8.38 19.96 -0.49
CA HIS A 90 -8.86 18.71 0.10
C HIS A 90 -8.31 17.48 -0.65
N ASP A 91 -8.52 17.38 -1.96
CA ASP A 91 -8.15 16.16 -2.70
C ASP A 91 -6.63 16.00 -2.83
N ASN A 92 -5.90 17.11 -3.00
CA ASN A 92 -4.44 17.09 -2.93
C ASN A 92 -3.95 16.51 -1.59
N LYS A 93 -4.55 16.97 -0.48
CA LYS A 93 -4.16 16.53 0.85
C LYS A 93 -4.58 15.08 1.12
N MET A 94 -5.78 14.68 0.68
CA MET A 94 -6.27 13.30 0.78
C MET A 94 -5.37 12.32 0.02
N ARG A 95 -4.89 12.68 -1.19
CA ARG A 95 -3.91 11.85 -1.91
C ARG A 95 -2.58 11.72 -1.17
N GLN A 96 -2.09 12.80 -0.57
CA GLN A 96 -0.86 12.73 0.24
C GLN A 96 -1.02 11.84 1.46
N ILE A 97 -2.16 11.94 2.16
CA ILE A 97 -2.44 11.11 3.34
C ILE A 97 -2.56 9.64 2.92
N LEU A 98 -3.29 9.35 1.84
CA LEU A 98 -3.38 8.01 1.27
C LEU A 98 -1.99 7.41 1.02
N GLN A 99 -1.12 8.14 0.32
CA GLN A 99 0.24 7.69 0.02
C GLN A 99 1.05 7.42 1.28
N GLN A 100 0.94 8.28 2.29
CA GLN A 100 1.64 8.10 3.56
C GLN A 100 1.16 6.89 4.34
N LEU A 101 -0.16 6.67 4.40
CA LEU A 101 -0.77 5.55 5.13
C LEU A 101 -0.47 4.22 4.45
N VAL A 102 -0.57 4.14 3.13
CA VAL A 102 -0.21 2.92 2.39
C VAL A 102 1.28 2.62 2.49
N ALA A 103 2.14 3.65 2.43
CA ALA A 103 3.58 3.47 2.61
C ALA A 103 3.97 3.04 4.04
N ALA A 104 3.15 3.35 5.05
CA ALA A 104 3.37 2.90 6.42
C ALA A 104 3.03 1.41 6.61
N GLU A 105 2.09 0.87 5.82
CA GLU A 105 1.60 -0.51 5.92
C GLU A 105 1.64 -1.26 4.57
N PRO A 106 2.83 -1.40 3.94
CA PRO A 106 2.95 -1.91 2.57
C PRO A 106 2.62 -3.41 2.42
N GLU A 107 2.55 -4.17 3.52
CA GLU A 107 2.18 -5.59 3.51
C GLU A 107 0.66 -5.79 3.53
N LEU A 108 -0.10 -4.78 3.97
CA LEU A 108 -1.55 -4.87 4.16
C LEU A 108 -2.33 -4.15 3.07
N TYR A 109 -1.78 -3.06 2.52
CA TYR A 109 -2.50 -2.18 1.60
C TYR A 109 -1.70 -1.87 0.35
N LYS A 110 -2.38 -1.76 -0.79
CA LYS A 110 -1.81 -1.29 -2.06
C LYS A 110 -2.65 -0.17 -2.64
N GLU A 111 -1.99 0.75 -3.34
CA GLU A 111 -2.67 1.76 -4.15
C GLU A 111 -3.14 1.17 -5.47
N VAL A 112 -4.37 1.45 -5.85
CA VAL A 112 -4.94 1.09 -7.15
C VAL A 112 -5.36 2.35 -7.88
N ALA A 113 -4.86 2.49 -9.10
CA ALA A 113 -5.29 3.53 -10.02
C ALA A 113 -6.60 3.11 -10.66
N VAL A 114 -7.63 3.94 -10.52
CA VAL A 114 -8.86 3.83 -11.29
C VAL A 114 -8.66 4.61 -12.57
N ASN A 115 -8.80 3.93 -13.71
CA ASN A 115 -8.59 4.51 -15.04
C ASN A 115 -9.91 4.62 -15.79
N ASP A 116 -10.01 5.57 -16.72
CA ASP A 116 -11.12 5.67 -17.67
C ASP A 116 -10.99 4.63 -18.81
N GLU A 117 -12.02 4.58 -19.68
CA GLU A 117 -12.03 3.71 -20.88
C GLU A 117 -10.87 3.99 -21.86
N SER A 118 -10.22 5.16 -21.75
CA SER A 118 -9.08 5.58 -22.56
C SER A 118 -7.72 5.28 -21.90
N GLY A 119 -7.72 4.71 -20.70
CA GLY A 119 -6.52 4.38 -19.93
C GLY A 119 -5.91 5.53 -19.12
N ASN A 120 -6.57 6.70 -19.04
CA ASN A 120 -6.12 7.80 -18.21
C ASN A 120 -6.54 7.60 -16.75
N LYS A 121 -5.64 7.92 -15.82
CA LYS A 121 -5.92 7.81 -14.38
C LYS A 121 -6.93 8.88 -13.93
N ILE A 122 -8.10 8.44 -13.48
CA ILE A 122 -9.18 9.30 -12.98
C ILE A 122 -9.22 9.39 -11.46
N ALA A 123 -8.85 8.33 -10.74
CA ALA A 123 -8.82 8.32 -9.28
C ALA A 123 -7.75 7.37 -8.71
N THR A 124 -7.47 7.50 -7.43
CA THR A 124 -6.66 6.56 -6.65
C THR A 124 -7.52 6.02 -5.52
N THR A 125 -7.51 4.70 -5.33
CA THR A 125 -8.19 4.01 -4.23
C THR A 125 -7.20 3.10 -3.51
N VAL A 126 -7.51 2.73 -2.28
CA VAL A 126 -6.77 1.70 -1.52
C VAL A 126 -7.50 0.37 -1.64
N GLU A 127 -6.75 -0.70 -1.86
CA GLU A 127 -7.21 -2.09 -1.73
C GLU A 127 -6.39 -2.80 -0.66
N GLU A 128 -7.07 -3.69 0.08
CA GLU A 128 -6.42 -4.63 0.99
C GLU A 128 -5.69 -5.71 0.17
N ILE A 129 -4.41 -5.91 0.48
CA ILE A 129 -3.64 -7.03 -0.04
C ILE A 129 -4.11 -8.27 0.72
N PRO A 130 -4.60 -9.32 0.03
CA PRO A 130 -4.91 -10.57 0.69
C PRO A 130 -3.60 -11.11 1.29
N GLN A 131 -3.50 -11.07 2.61
CA GLN A 131 -2.40 -11.66 3.35
C GLN A 131 -2.33 -13.15 2.99
N PRO A 132 -1.14 -13.69 2.69
CA PRO A 132 -1.01 -15.09 2.36
C PRO A 132 -1.53 -15.90 3.55
N THR A 133 -2.47 -16.80 3.27
CA THR A 133 -3.07 -17.63 4.32
C THR A 133 -1.97 -18.47 4.99
N GLU A 134 -2.19 -18.91 6.23
CA GLU A 134 -1.24 -19.81 6.91
C GLU A 134 -0.98 -21.08 6.08
N GLU A 135 -1.96 -21.53 5.31
CA GLU A 135 -1.81 -22.64 4.36
C GLU A 135 -0.88 -22.30 3.19
N GLU A 136 -1.00 -21.11 2.60
CA GLU A 136 -0.10 -20.64 1.53
C GLU A 136 1.33 -20.42 2.02
N LYS A 137 1.50 -19.86 3.23
CA LYS A 137 2.81 -19.74 3.87
C LYS A 137 3.45 -21.10 4.09
N ARG A 138 2.66 -22.09 4.57
CA ARG A 138 3.14 -23.47 4.73
C ARG A 138 3.50 -24.07 3.39
N ALA A 139 2.63 -23.98 2.38
CA ALA A 139 2.88 -24.51 1.04
C ALA A 139 4.14 -23.93 0.40
N LYS A 140 4.40 -22.63 0.58
CA LYS A 140 5.63 -21.98 0.11
C LYS A 140 6.88 -22.56 0.80
N LYS A 141 6.85 -22.73 2.12
CA LYS A 141 7.95 -23.40 2.85
C LYS A 141 8.15 -24.84 2.39
N GLU A 142 7.06 -25.60 2.18
CA GLU A 142 7.16 -26.96 1.66
C GLU A 142 7.81 -26.99 0.27
N ALA A 143 7.47 -26.03 -0.60
CA ALA A 143 8.08 -25.88 -1.91
C ALA A 143 9.58 -25.56 -1.80
N GLU A 144 9.97 -24.64 -0.93
CA GLU A 144 11.38 -24.29 -0.67
C GLU A 144 12.19 -25.50 -0.20
N VAL A 145 11.66 -26.29 0.75
CA VAL A 145 12.30 -27.53 1.22
C VAL A 145 12.42 -28.55 0.08
N ARG A 146 11.35 -28.76 -0.71
CA ARG A 146 11.40 -29.66 -1.88
C ARG A 146 12.39 -29.18 -2.95
N SER A 147 12.49 -27.87 -3.21
CA SER A 147 13.47 -27.31 -4.13
C SER A 147 14.90 -27.51 -3.64
N LYS A 148 15.17 -27.34 -2.35
CA LYS A 148 16.49 -27.64 -1.76
C LYS A 148 16.85 -29.12 -1.88
N ARG A 149 15.88 -30.03 -1.66
CA ARG A 149 16.07 -31.46 -1.90
C ARG A 149 16.45 -31.73 -3.35
N ASP A 150 15.68 -31.21 -4.29
CA ASP A 150 15.89 -31.47 -5.72
C ASP A 150 17.25 -30.91 -6.17
N TYR A 151 17.66 -29.75 -5.65
CA TYR A 151 19.00 -29.21 -5.84
C TYR A 151 20.08 -30.18 -5.34
N LEU A 152 20.01 -30.67 -4.10
CA LEU A 152 21.02 -31.59 -3.55
C LEU A 152 21.06 -32.95 -4.28
N ILE A 153 19.91 -33.43 -4.77
CA ILE A 153 19.84 -34.61 -5.63
C ILE A 153 20.54 -34.32 -6.96
N SER A 154 20.27 -33.18 -7.61
CA SER A 154 20.92 -32.83 -8.88
C SER A 154 22.45 -32.73 -8.77
N GLN A 155 22.98 -32.25 -7.64
CA GLN A 155 24.42 -32.16 -7.39
C GLN A 155 25.14 -33.51 -7.39
N THR A 156 24.42 -34.61 -7.18
CA THR A 156 24.98 -35.98 -7.13
C THR A 156 24.52 -36.85 -8.29
N ASP A 157 23.81 -36.29 -9.27
CA ASP A 157 23.14 -37.08 -10.32
C ASP A 157 24.12 -37.77 -11.26
N TYR A 158 25.16 -37.04 -11.66
CA TYR A 158 26.20 -37.55 -12.55
C TYR A 158 27.00 -38.72 -11.95
N LEU A 159 27.03 -38.86 -10.61
CA LEU A 159 27.72 -39.96 -9.93
C LEU A 159 27.01 -41.32 -10.06
N LEU A 160 25.74 -41.32 -10.48
CA LEU A 160 24.97 -42.53 -10.73
C LEU A 160 25.12 -43.08 -12.15
N GLN A 161 25.80 -42.34 -13.03
CA GLN A 161 26.01 -42.77 -14.41
C GLN A 161 26.97 -43.97 -14.44
N PRO A 162 26.66 -45.05 -15.19
CA PRO A 162 27.51 -46.24 -15.25
C PRO A 162 28.93 -45.97 -15.79
N ASP A 163 29.10 -44.89 -16.55
CA ASP A 163 30.40 -44.49 -17.12
C ASP A 163 31.25 -43.67 -16.13
N TYR A 164 30.69 -43.27 -14.98
CA TYR A 164 31.42 -42.44 -14.02
C TYR A 164 32.37 -43.30 -13.18
N PRO A 165 33.68 -43.00 -13.14
CA PRO A 165 34.65 -43.86 -12.49
C PRO A 165 34.65 -43.63 -10.97
N ILE A 166 33.74 -44.33 -10.28
CA ILE A 166 33.58 -44.32 -8.82
C ILE A 166 33.65 -45.75 -8.27
N SER A 167 34.12 -45.90 -7.03
CA SER A 167 34.10 -47.20 -6.36
C SER A 167 32.67 -47.66 -6.04
N ASP A 168 32.40 -48.96 -6.07
CA ASP A 168 31.10 -49.52 -5.70
C ASP A 168 30.69 -49.13 -4.26
N ALA A 169 31.67 -49.04 -3.36
CA ALA A 169 31.47 -48.64 -1.98
C ALA A 169 31.01 -47.17 -1.84
N ASP A 170 31.61 -46.25 -2.61
CA ASP A 170 31.20 -44.84 -2.58
C ASP A 170 29.88 -44.61 -3.34
N LEU A 171 29.63 -45.37 -4.41
CA LEU A 171 28.36 -45.36 -5.11
C LEU A 171 27.20 -45.79 -4.20
N ALA A 172 27.41 -46.79 -3.33
CA ALA A 172 26.43 -47.18 -2.32
C ALA A 172 26.12 -46.04 -1.33
N LYS A 173 27.14 -45.33 -0.82
CA LYS A 173 26.94 -44.16 0.06
C LYS A 173 26.14 -43.05 -0.61
N ILE A 174 26.39 -42.78 -1.90
CA ILE A 174 25.64 -41.77 -2.65
C ILE A 174 24.17 -42.18 -2.84
N LYS A 175 23.90 -43.46 -3.07
CA LYS A 175 22.53 -43.98 -3.13
C LYS A 175 21.80 -43.80 -1.80
N GLU A 176 22.45 -44.13 -0.68
CA GLU A 176 21.92 -43.92 0.67
C GLU A 176 21.66 -42.44 0.95
N TYR A 177 22.61 -41.56 0.64
CA TYR A 177 22.45 -40.11 0.77
C TYR A 177 21.26 -39.57 -0.03
N ARG A 178 21.11 -39.99 -1.29
CA ARG A 178 19.97 -39.58 -2.13
C ARG A 178 18.65 -40.13 -1.62
N GLN A 179 18.64 -41.30 -1.02
CA GLN A 179 17.44 -41.84 -0.38
C GLN A 179 17.08 -41.01 0.86
N ALA A 180 18.04 -40.72 1.72
CA ALA A 180 17.85 -39.85 2.87
C ALA A 180 17.32 -38.46 2.47
N LEU A 181 17.80 -37.88 1.35
CA LEU A 181 17.25 -36.65 0.78
C LEU A 181 15.80 -36.80 0.32
N ARG A 182 15.41 -37.93 -0.28
CA ARG A 182 14.03 -38.17 -0.70
C ARG A 182 13.07 -38.35 0.47
N ASP A 183 13.58 -38.84 1.59
CA ASP A 183 12.81 -39.06 2.82
C ASP A 183 12.63 -37.78 3.66
N VAL A 184 13.29 -36.67 3.30
CA VAL A 184 13.18 -35.34 3.93
C VAL A 184 11.73 -34.86 4.11
N PRO A 185 10.82 -34.94 3.10
CA PRO A 185 9.44 -34.52 3.28
C PRO A 185 8.60 -35.42 4.20
N SER A 186 9.11 -36.59 4.57
CA SER A 186 8.45 -37.54 5.47
C SER A 186 8.90 -37.37 6.93
N GLN A 187 9.82 -36.45 7.22
CA GLN A 187 10.31 -36.19 8.58
C GLN A 187 9.25 -35.51 9.45
N GLU A 188 9.24 -35.84 10.74
CA GLU A 188 8.43 -35.11 11.72
C GLU A 188 8.90 -33.65 11.80
N GLY A 189 7.96 -32.70 11.67
CA GLY A 189 8.26 -31.26 11.67
C GLY A 189 8.40 -30.65 10.28
N PHE A 190 8.23 -31.41 9.19
CA PHE A 190 8.14 -30.84 7.85
C PHE A 190 6.95 -29.86 7.73
N PRO A 191 7.13 -28.68 7.10
CA PRO A 191 8.34 -28.14 6.49
C PRO A 191 9.23 -27.27 7.40
N ASP A 192 8.83 -27.04 8.66
CA ASP A 192 9.45 -26.05 9.55
C ASP A 192 10.76 -26.49 10.20
N ASN A 193 10.88 -27.77 10.57
CA ASN A 193 12.07 -28.33 11.23
C ASN A 193 12.49 -29.62 10.53
N VAL A 194 13.51 -29.51 9.68
CA VAL A 194 13.94 -30.59 8.79
C VAL A 194 15.45 -30.77 8.91
N VAL A 195 15.88 -32.00 9.16
CA VAL A 195 17.29 -32.38 9.28
C VAL A 195 17.80 -32.83 7.91
N TRP A 196 18.85 -32.16 7.43
CA TRP A 196 19.47 -32.48 6.14
C TRP A 196 20.63 -33.47 6.33
N PRO A 197 20.71 -34.55 5.53
CA PRO A 197 21.86 -35.44 5.58
C PRO A 197 23.12 -34.71 5.10
N GLU A 198 24.27 -35.06 5.67
CA GLU A 198 25.57 -34.56 5.22
C GLU A 198 25.99 -35.24 3.91
N GLY A 199 26.63 -34.49 3.02
CA GLY A 199 27.11 -35.00 1.74
C GLY A 199 28.24 -36.02 1.93
N PRO A 200 28.17 -37.22 1.31
CA PRO A 200 29.21 -38.22 1.47
C PRO A 200 30.50 -37.81 0.75
N GLU A 201 31.65 -38.07 1.36
CA GLU A 201 32.93 -38.03 0.66
C GLU A 201 33.06 -39.25 -0.27
N TYR A 202 33.47 -39.00 -1.51
CA TYR A 202 33.72 -40.05 -2.50
C TYR A 202 35.05 -39.81 -3.22
N LYS A 203 35.65 -40.90 -3.73
CA LYS A 203 36.87 -40.83 -4.53
C LYS A 203 36.59 -41.21 -5.98
N VAL A 204 36.99 -40.33 -6.89
CA VAL A 204 36.98 -40.60 -8.33
C VAL A 204 38.19 -41.47 -8.66
N LEU A 205 37.94 -42.66 -9.21
CA LEU A 205 38.97 -43.54 -9.71
C LEU A 205 39.56 -42.89 -10.98
N ARG A 206 40.78 -42.39 -10.90
CA ARG A 206 41.48 -41.90 -12.10
C ARG A 206 42.07 -43.11 -12.83
N ALA A 207 41.76 -43.23 -14.11
CA ALA A 207 42.43 -44.16 -15.02
C ALA A 207 43.90 -43.78 -15.21
#